data_AF-A0A7S4KCL6-F1
#
_entry.id   AF-A0A7S4KCL6-F1
#
_cell.length_a   1.000
_cell.length_b   1.000
_cell.length_c   1.000
_cell.angle_alpha   90.00
_cell.angle_beta   90.00
_cell.angle_gamma   90.00
#
_symmetry.space_group_name_H-M   'P 1'
#
loop_
_entity.id
_entity.type
_entity.pdbx_description
1 polymer ?
#
loop_
_entity_poly.entity_id
_entity_poly.type
_entity_poly.pdbx_seq_one_letter_code
_entity_poly.pdbx_strand_id
1 'polypeptide(L)'
;PPERTEEKPMNGDDGGGGGPLALDGNAAEGRAAEGDVVYLNVRENMEEGKSPSWLAYAAYLADRLDGNDGGDGGNDGGSGGNDGGTKDEATSTRRKRRRSAGGIDYVAKTDSDTLIDVDALMRTMRRDLPPAPLNRRTYGGRPLVDFVGSGTYMAGEFYFVSIDLASYVARTLTPGQRRYLSRRIEDSDVGAYVHTHPRPIRTIDLSKGVFWRHPLKEER
;
A
#
# COMPACT_ATOMS: atom_id res chain seq x y z
N PRO A 1 39.91 -30.38 -7.56
CA PRO A 1 38.52 -30.55 -7.05
C PRO A 1 38.33 -29.75 -5.75
N PRO A 2 37.55 -28.66 -5.75
CA PRO A 2 37.31 -27.92 -4.52
C PRO A 2 36.26 -28.65 -3.65
N GLU A 3 36.56 -28.71 -2.35
CA GLU A 3 35.77 -29.37 -1.31
C GLU A 3 34.41 -28.69 -1.13
N ARG A 4 33.34 -29.51 -1.09
CA ARG A 4 32.01 -29.10 -0.66
C ARG A 4 32.01 -28.97 0.86
N THR A 5 31.88 -27.76 1.37
CA THR A 5 31.51 -27.52 2.76
C THR A 5 30.04 -27.87 2.97
N GLU A 6 29.78 -28.83 3.85
CA GLU A 6 28.43 -29.20 4.29
C GLU A 6 27.80 -28.05 5.07
N GLU A 7 26.69 -27.53 4.55
CA GLU A 7 25.87 -26.53 5.24
C GLU A 7 25.07 -27.18 6.37
N LYS A 8 25.23 -26.62 7.57
CA LYS A 8 24.57 -27.03 8.79
C LYS A 8 23.11 -26.55 8.77
N PRO A 9 22.09 -27.39 9.04
CA PRO A 9 20.71 -26.95 9.05
C PRO A 9 20.45 -26.03 10.25
N MET A 10 19.97 -24.81 9.99
CA MET A 10 19.41 -23.94 11.02
C MET A 10 18.00 -24.41 11.37
N ASN A 11 17.84 -24.99 12.55
CA ASN A 11 16.53 -25.17 13.17
C ASN A 11 16.18 -23.89 13.94
N GLY A 12 15.42 -23.00 13.29
CA GLY A 12 14.74 -21.88 13.94
C GLY A 12 13.30 -22.30 14.25
N ASP A 13 13.04 -22.61 15.52
CA ASP A 13 11.71 -22.82 16.06
C ASP A 13 11.08 -21.45 16.35
N ASP A 14 10.41 -20.89 15.35
CA ASP A 14 9.72 -19.60 15.43
C ASP A 14 8.26 -19.83 15.87
N GLY A 15 8.09 -20.38 17.06
CA GLY A 15 6.79 -20.48 17.73
C GLY A 15 6.23 -19.10 18.05
N GLY A 16 5.43 -18.52 17.16
CA GLY A 16 4.87 -17.18 17.37
C GLY A 16 3.81 -16.72 16.37
N GLY A 17 2.64 -17.37 16.36
CA GLY A 17 1.34 -16.77 16.02
C GLY A 17 1.19 -16.16 14.61
N GLY A 18 0.95 -16.99 13.60
CA GLY A 18 0.56 -16.58 12.24
C GLY A 18 -0.87 -16.06 12.11
N GLY A 19 -1.28 -15.15 13.00
CA GLY A 19 -2.53 -14.39 12.86
C GLY A 19 -2.28 -13.09 12.07
N PRO A 20 -3.18 -12.65 11.18
CA PRO A 20 -3.05 -11.37 10.51
C PRO A 20 -2.92 -10.23 11.53
N LEU A 21 -1.97 -9.31 11.30
CA LEU A 21 -1.65 -8.22 12.20
C LEU A 21 -2.90 -7.37 12.50
N ALA A 22 -3.34 -7.38 13.76
CA ALA A 22 -4.35 -6.44 14.24
C ALA A 22 -3.67 -5.09 14.49
N LEU A 23 -4.14 -4.04 13.83
CA LEU A 23 -3.72 -2.67 14.13
C LEU A 23 -4.28 -2.30 15.51
N ASP A 24 -3.41 -2.11 16.50
CA ASP A 24 -3.82 -1.55 17.79
C ASP A 24 -4.09 -0.05 17.62
N GLY A 25 -5.37 0.32 17.56
CA GLY A 25 -5.82 1.70 17.40
C GLY A 25 -5.41 2.63 18.54
N ASN A 26 -4.97 2.09 19.69
CA ASN A 26 -4.63 2.86 20.88
C ASN A 26 -3.12 3.18 20.99
N ALA A 27 -2.28 2.65 20.10
CA ALA A 27 -0.83 2.93 20.11
C ALA A 27 -0.48 4.42 19.86
N ALA A 28 -1.46 5.25 19.44
CA ALA A 28 -1.30 6.67 19.21
C ALA A 28 -1.39 7.55 20.46
N GLU A 29 -1.90 7.05 21.59
CA GLU A 29 -2.30 7.91 22.73
C GLU A 29 -1.13 8.41 23.61
N GLY A 30 0.10 7.94 23.40
CA GLY A 30 1.26 8.27 24.25
C GLY A 30 2.35 9.17 23.64
N ARG A 31 2.29 9.52 22.35
CA ARG A 31 3.35 10.26 21.64
C ARG A 31 2.81 11.45 20.81
N ALA A 32 1.87 12.18 21.36
CA ALA A 32 1.23 13.35 20.75
C ALA A 32 2.13 14.61 20.67
N ALA A 33 3.32 14.50 20.07
CA ALA A 33 4.18 15.67 19.81
C ALA A 33 4.13 16.14 18.34
N GLU A 34 3.77 15.28 17.39
CA GLU A 34 3.70 15.62 15.97
C GLU A 34 2.33 15.20 15.42
N GLY A 35 1.38 16.16 15.36
CA GLY A 35 -0.02 15.89 15.00
C GLY A 35 -0.25 15.32 13.59
N ASP A 36 0.78 15.32 12.73
CA ASP A 36 0.72 14.87 11.34
C ASP A 36 1.47 13.55 11.10
N VAL A 37 2.03 12.93 12.14
CA VAL A 37 2.87 11.73 12.02
C VAL A 37 2.23 10.55 12.74
N VAL A 38 1.99 9.48 11.98
CA VAL A 38 1.57 8.18 12.55
C VAL A 38 2.72 7.20 12.44
N TYR A 39 3.19 6.72 13.58
CA TYR A 39 4.18 5.65 13.64
C TYR A 39 3.47 4.30 13.56
N LEU A 40 3.68 3.58 12.47
CA LEU A 40 3.21 2.21 12.34
C LEU A 40 4.25 1.28 12.96
N ASN A 41 3.85 0.50 13.96
CA ASN A 41 4.69 -0.55 14.54
C ASN A 41 4.72 -1.79 13.62
N VAL A 42 5.15 -1.59 12.37
CA VAL A 42 5.28 -2.65 11.37
C VAL A 42 6.65 -3.29 11.56
N ARG A 43 6.65 -4.49 12.12
CA ARG A 43 7.87 -5.31 12.19
C ARG A 43 8.31 -5.70 10.78
N GLU A 44 9.62 -5.79 10.59
CA GLU A 44 10.21 -6.36 9.38
C GLU A 44 9.89 -7.86 9.30
N ASN A 45 8.79 -8.20 8.64
CA ASN A 45 8.48 -9.58 8.31
C ASN A 45 8.73 -9.78 6.81
N MET A 46 9.72 -10.59 6.46
CA MET A 46 10.07 -10.90 5.07
C MET A 46 8.96 -11.69 4.34
N GLU A 47 8.10 -12.41 5.07
CA GLU A 47 7.06 -13.26 4.46
C GLU A 47 5.70 -12.58 4.31
N GLU A 48 5.39 -11.61 5.17
CA GLU A 48 4.14 -10.82 5.11
C GLU A 48 4.37 -9.37 4.65
N GLY A 49 5.64 -8.96 4.56
CA GLY A 49 6.15 -7.75 3.94
C GLY A 49 5.80 -6.44 4.67
N LYS A 50 6.81 -5.57 4.82
CA LYS A 50 6.62 -4.17 5.22
C LYS A 50 5.65 -3.44 4.29
N SER A 51 5.82 -3.62 2.98
CA SER A 51 5.09 -2.86 1.95
C SER A 51 3.63 -3.28 1.80
N PRO A 52 3.26 -4.57 1.76
CA PRO A 52 1.85 -4.97 1.83
C PRO A 52 1.13 -4.43 3.07
N SER A 53 1.78 -4.44 4.23
CA SER A 53 1.22 -3.91 5.48
C SER A 53 1.01 -2.39 5.41
N TRP A 54 2.00 -1.66 4.89
CA TRP A 54 1.92 -0.22 4.68
C TRP A 54 0.84 0.16 3.65
N LEU A 55 0.74 -0.57 2.54
CA LEU A 55 -0.32 -0.38 1.54
C LEU A 55 -1.72 -0.70 2.11
N ALA A 56 -1.83 -1.71 2.97
CA ALA A 56 -3.07 -2.06 3.66
C ALA A 56 -3.52 -0.93 4.59
N TYR A 57 -2.58 -0.33 5.33
CA TYR A 57 -2.87 0.82 6.20
C TYR A 57 -3.33 2.05 5.39
N ALA A 58 -2.65 2.36 4.29
CA ALA A 58 -3.06 3.44 3.41
C ALA A 58 -4.48 3.23 2.84
N ALA A 59 -4.78 2.02 2.37
CA ALA A 59 -6.12 1.66 1.89
C ALA A 59 -7.18 1.76 3.00
N TYR A 60 -6.85 1.38 4.23
CA TYR A 60 -7.73 1.56 5.39
C TYR A 60 -8.01 3.04 5.68
N LEU A 61 -6.98 3.90 5.70
CA LEU A 61 -7.16 5.34 5.91
C LEU A 61 -8.01 5.98 4.80
N ALA A 62 -7.82 5.56 3.56
CA ALA A 62 -8.60 6.08 2.44
C ALA A 62 -10.09 5.75 2.57
N ASP A 63 -10.44 4.53 3.00
CA ASP A 63 -11.83 4.14 3.24
C ASP A 63 -12.45 4.95 4.39
N ARG A 64 -11.68 5.21 5.44
CA ARG A 64 -12.11 6.02 6.58
C ARG A 64 -12.38 7.47 6.17
N LEU A 65 -11.48 8.08 5.40
CA LEU A 65 -11.60 9.47 4.93
C LEU A 65 -12.68 9.67 3.85
N ASP A 66 -12.96 8.64 3.05
CA ASP A 66 -14.04 8.67 2.05
C ASP A 66 -15.46 8.60 2.67
N GLY A 67 -15.58 8.55 4.01
CA GLY A 67 -16.86 8.71 4.71
C GLY A 67 -17.64 7.41 4.86
N ASN A 68 -16.94 6.33 5.20
CA ASN A 68 -17.57 5.10 5.69
C ASN A 68 -17.21 4.85 7.16
N ASP A 69 -17.31 5.90 7.99
CA ASP A 69 -17.74 5.72 9.37
C ASP A 69 -19.14 5.12 9.27
N GLY A 70 -19.20 3.79 9.13
CA GLY A 70 -20.38 3.05 9.53
C GLY A 70 -20.61 3.50 10.95
N GLY A 71 -21.61 4.36 11.12
CA GLY A 71 -22.07 4.77 12.43
C GLY A 71 -22.09 3.51 13.28
N ASP A 72 -21.39 3.60 14.40
CA ASP A 72 -21.64 2.79 15.57
C ASP A 72 -23.15 2.84 15.80
N GLY A 73 -23.84 1.88 15.17
CA GLY A 73 -25.26 1.68 15.28
C GLY A 73 -25.45 1.15 16.67
N GLY A 74 -25.59 2.08 17.62
CA GLY A 74 -26.20 1.82 18.91
C GLY A 74 -27.39 0.93 18.67
N ASN A 75 -27.24 -0.33 19.06
CA ASN A 75 -28.28 -1.35 18.98
C ASN A 75 -29.28 -1.05 20.09
N ASP A 76 -30.04 0.02 19.93
CA ASP A 76 -31.22 0.32 20.73
C ASP A 76 -32.34 -0.58 20.21
N GLY A 77 -32.73 -1.55 21.05
CA GLY A 77 -33.61 -2.64 20.71
C GLY A 77 -34.90 -2.21 20.00
N GLY A 78 -35.10 -2.74 18.79
CA GLY A 78 -36.35 -2.69 18.05
C GLY A 78 -36.85 -4.09 17.77
N SER A 79 -37.59 -4.64 18.72
CA SER A 79 -38.34 -5.89 18.57
C SER A 79 -39.55 -5.68 17.64
N GLY A 80 -39.72 -6.55 16.64
CA GLY A 80 -41.04 -6.91 16.12
C GLY A 80 -41.30 -6.62 14.64
N GLY A 81 -41.87 -7.61 13.95
CA GLY A 81 -42.61 -7.42 12.70
C GLY A 81 -42.16 -8.31 11.55
N ASN A 82 -42.64 -9.54 11.54
CA ASN A 82 -42.58 -10.45 10.40
C ASN A 82 -43.74 -10.10 9.45
N ASP A 83 -43.48 -9.62 8.23
CA ASP A 83 -44.50 -9.54 7.19
C ASP A 83 -43.91 -9.77 5.80
N GLY A 84 -44.44 -10.80 5.14
CA GLY A 84 -44.08 -11.21 3.80
C GLY A 84 -44.59 -10.22 2.75
N GLY A 85 -43.69 -9.77 1.89
CA GLY A 85 -44.00 -8.92 0.75
C GLY A 85 -43.03 -9.18 -0.39
N THR A 86 -43.54 -9.79 -1.45
CA THR A 86 -42.85 -10.01 -2.73
C THR A 86 -42.69 -8.70 -3.52
N LYS A 87 -41.66 -8.70 -4.39
CA LYS A 87 -41.47 -7.94 -5.64
C LYS A 87 -40.69 -6.62 -5.60
N ASP A 88 -39.73 -6.59 -6.53
CA ASP A 88 -39.27 -5.45 -7.32
C ASP A 88 -38.60 -4.29 -6.58
N GLU A 89 -37.28 -4.40 -6.40
CA GLU A 89 -36.45 -3.19 -6.25
C GLU A 89 -35.12 -3.33 -7.01
N ALA A 90 -35.25 -3.24 -8.34
CA ALA A 90 -34.18 -2.80 -9.22
C ALA A 90 -33.91 -1.30 -9.02
N THR A 91 -33.53 -0.93 -7.80
CA THR A 91 -33.01 0.40 -7.49
C THR A 91 -31.72 0.20 -6.71
N SER A 92 -30.77 -0.48 -7.36
CA SER A 92 -29.35 -0.32 -7.04
C SER A 92 -29.02 1.14 -7.32
N THR A 93 -29.32 1.99 -6.35
CA THR A 93 -28.88 3.38 -6.28
C THR A 93 -27.38 3.33 -6.45
N ARG A 94 -26.97 3.58 -7.70
CA ARG A 94 -25.64 3.94 -8.12
C ARG A 94 -25.36 5.26 -7.42
N ARG A 95 -25.13 5.20 -6.10
CA ARG A 95 -24.63 6.29 -5.27
C ARG A 95 -23.36 6.68 -6.00
N LYS A 96 -23.48 7.74 -6.79
CA LYS A 96 -22.37 8.48 -7.36
C LYS A 96 -21.66 8.99 -6.13
N ARG A 97 -20.83 8.13 -5.52
CA ARG A 97 -19.98 8.41 -4.37
C ARG A 97 -19.10 9.53 -4.87
N ARG A 98 -19.56 10.77 -4.67
CA ARG A 98 -18.71 11.94 -4.73
C ARG A 98 -17.70 11.65 -3.64
N ARG A 99 -16.50 11.23 -4.02
CA ARG A 99 -15.40 11.15 -3.06
C ARG A 99 -15.36 12.51 -2.39
N SER A 100 -15.27 12.51 -1.06
CA SER A 100 -15.06 13.74 -0.31
C SER A 100 -13.80 14.42 -0.88
N ALA A 101 -13.75 15.75 -0.83
CA ALA A 101 -12.58 16.50 -1.30
C ALA A 101 -11.28 16.18 -0.52
N GLY A 102 -11.36 15.32 0.51
CA GLY A 102 -10.25 14.90 1.37
C GLY A 102 -9.85 13.41 1.24
N GLY A 103 -10.28 12.71 0.18
CA GLY A 103 -9.86 11.34 -0.06
C GLY A 103 -8.36 11.22 -0.37
N ILE A 104 -7.74 10.10 0.00
CA ILE A 104 -6.36 9.79 -0.39
C ILE A 104 -6.35 9.32 -1.84
N ASP A 105 -5.58 10.00 -2.69
CA ASP A 105 -5.42 9.65 -4.10
C ASP A 105 -4.22 8.74 -4.35
N TYR A 106 -3.12 9.02 -3.64
CA TYR A 106 -1.83 8.35 -3.79
C TYR A 106 -1.23 8.05 -2.42
N VAL A 107 -0.44 6.99 -2.37
CA VAL A 107 0.40 6.65 -1.24
C VAL A 107 1.84 6.52 -1.73
N ALA A 108 2.79 7.15 -1.04
CA ALA A 108 4.19 7.21 -1.44
C ALA A 108 5.12 6.67 -0.35
N LYS A 109 6.08 5.84 -0.74
CA LYS A 109 7.14 5.33 0.12
C LYS A 109 8.44 6.05 -0.19
N THR A 110 9.22 6.29 0.85
CA THR A 110 10.59 6.81 0.73
C THR A 110 11.48 6.14 1.79
N ASP A 111 12.77 6.01 1.52
CA ASP A 111 13.73 5.54 2.52
C ASP A 111 14.04 6.62 3.55
N SER A 112 14.45 6.19 4.75
CA SER A 112 14.80 7.12 5.85
C SER A 112 16.04 7.96 5.58
N ASP A 113 16.87 7.55 4.63
CA ASP A 113 18.05 8.26 4.15
C ASP A 113 17.79 9.03 2.84
N THR A 114 16.55 9.09 2.37
CA THR A 114 16.16 9.92 1.23
C THR A 114 15.69 11.30 1.69
N LEU A 115 16.28 12.36 1.14
CA LEU A 115 15.80 13.73 1.30
C LEU A 115 14.79 14.07 0.21
N ILE A 116 13.68 14.74 0.55
CA ILE A 116 12.64 15.19 -0.37
C ILE A 116 12.59 16.72 -0.42
N ASP A 117 12.72 17.31 -1.61
CA ASP A 117 12.32 18.69 -1.88
C ASP A 117 10.80 18.74 -2.04
N VAL A 118 10.12 19.18 -0.98
CA VAL A 118 8.66 19.21 -0.90
C VAL A 118 8.05 20.16 -1.94
N ASP A 119 8.70 21.28 -2.27
CA ASP A 119 8.15 22.20 -3.29
C ASP A 119 8.24 21.57 -4.69
N ALA A 120 9.38 20.96 -5.02
CA ALA A 120 9.55 20.25 -6.28
C ALA A 120 8.61 19.04 -6.38
N LEU A 121 8.38 18.30 -5.29
CA LEU A 121 7.38 17.25 -5.21
C LEU A 121 5.98 17.80 -5.50
N MET A 122 5.55 18.87 -4.81
CA MET A 122 4.21 19.44 -5.00
C MET A 122 4.00 20.01 -6.41
N ARG A 123 5.04 20.61 -7.01
CA ARG A 123 5.01 21.02 -8.43
C ARG A 123 4.86 19.82 -9.36
N THR A 124 5.63 18.76 -9.12
CA THR A 124 5.52 17.50 -9.88
C THR A 124 4.13 16.89 -9.74
N MET A 125 3.58 16.81 -8.53
CA MET A 125 2.25 16.28 -8.28
C MET A 125 1.17 17.04 -9.04
N ARG A 126 1.21 18.38 -9.03
CA ARG A 126 0.23 19.21 -9.75
C ARG A 126 0.34 19.11 -11.27
N ARG A 127 1.54 18.92 -11.81
CA ARG A 127 1.80 18.92 -13.25
C ARG A 127 1.61 17.55 -13.87
N ASP A 128 2.13 16.52 -13.22
CA ASP A 128 2.37 15.21 -13.83
C ASP A 128 1.41 14.13 -13.34
N LEU A 129 0.79 14.30 -12.15
CA LEU A 129 -0.18 13.33 -11.67
C LEU A 129 -1.58 13.62 -12.23
N PRO A 130 -2.24 12.58 -12.79
CA PRO A 130 -3.61 12.72 -13.26
C PRO A 130 -4.54 13.06 -12.09
N PRO A 131 -5.47 14.01 -12.23
CA PRO A 131 -6.44 14.32 -11.18
C PRO A 131 -7.51 13.22 -11.06
N ALA A 132 -8.21 13.16 -9.93
CA ALA A 132 -9.39 12.32 -9.81
C ALA A 132 -10.46 12.69 -10.87
N PRO A 133 -11.15 11.71 -11.47
CA PRO A 133 -11.09 10.26 -11.22
C PRO A 133 -10.10 9.50 -12.12
N LEU A 134 -9.19 10.20 -12.81
CA LEU A 134 -8.22 9.62 -13.74
C LEU A 134 -6.95 9.11 -13.05
N ASN A 135 -6.81 9.34 -11.75
CA ASN A 135 -5.73 8.92 -10.86
C ASN A 135 -5.70 7.43 -10.49
N ARG A 136 -6.26 6.59 -11.35
CA ARG A 136 -6.40 5.15 -11.12
C ARG A 136 -5.27 4.37 -11.74
N ARG A 137 -4.92 3.24 -11.14
CA ARG A 137 -3.89 2.31 -11.65
C ARG A 137 -2.60 3.03 -12.01
N THR A 138 -2.19 3.98 -11.18
CA THR A 138 -1.01 4.80 -11.43
C THR A 138 0.10 4.34 -10.49
N TYR A 139 1.27 4.04 -11.05
CA TYR A 139 2.46 3.61 -10.31
C TYR A 139 3.64 4.46 -10.80
N GLY A 140 4.40 5.09 -9.91
CA GLY A 140 5.48 5.96 -10.34
C GLY A 140 6.65 6.02 -9.38
N GLY A 141 7.77 6.53 -9.91
CA GLY A 141 9.09 6.50 -9.28
C GLY A 141 10.17 6.43 -10.36
N ARG A 142 11.40 6.09 -9.97
CA ARG A 142 12.48 5.83 -10.93
C ARG A 142 12.38 4.38 -11.43
N PRO A 143 12.06 4.13 -12.71
CA PRO A 143 11.88 2.78 -13.20
C PRO A 143 13.21 2.03 -13.23
N LEU A 144 13.18 0.79 -12.76
CA LEU A 144 14.26 -0.19 -12.83
C LEU A 144 13.76 -1.46 -13.52
N VAL A 145 14.64 -2.10 -14.27
CA VAL A 145 14.33 -3.37 -14.95
C VAL A 145 14.46 -4.52 -13.97
N ASP A 146 13.42 -5.35 -13.87
CA ASP A 146 13.47 -6.63 -13.16
C ASP A 146 13.94 -7.73 -14.12
N PHE A 147 15.20 -8.14 -13.96
CA PHE A 147 15.81 -9.21 -14.75
C PHE A 147 15.24 -10.60 -14.45
N VAL A 148 14.60 -10.79 -13.29
CA VAL A 148 14.07 -12.10 -12.86
C VAL A 148 12.60 -12.26 -13.25
N GLY A 149 11.85 -11.18 -13.35
CA GLY A 149 10.41 -11.17 -13.62
C GLY A 149 9.98 -10.66 -14.99
N SER A 150 10.91 -10.30 -15.88
CA SER A 150 10.59 -9.67 -17.18
C SER A 150 9.73 -8.40 -17.05
N GLY A 151 9.90 -7.68 -15.94
CA GLY A 151 9.05 -6.55 -15.56
C GLY A 151 9.82 -5.26 -15.30
N THR A 152 9.08 -4.22 -14.89
CA THR A 152 9.64 -2.97 -14.37
C THR A 152 9.13 -2.78 -12.95
N TYR A 153 9.98 -2.25 -12.08
CA TYR A 153 9.59 -1.80 -10.74
C TYR A 153 10.11 -0.38 -10.52
N MET A 154 9.67 0.29 -9.46
CA MET A 154 10.13 1.63 -9.10
C MET A 154 11.15 1.52 -7.98
N ALA A 155 12.30 2.20 -8.10
CA ALA A 155 13.38 2.15 -7.13
C ALA A 155 12.92 2.51 -5.70
N GLY A 156 13.47 1.82 -4.71
CA GLY A 156 13.12 1.95 -3.30
C GLY A 156 13.34 3.34 -2.69
N GLU A 157 14.24 4.15 -3.25
CA GLU A 157 14.54 5.51 -2.76
C GLU A 157 13.28 6.39 -2.67
N PHE A 158 12.39 6.28 -3.67
CA PHE A 158 11.08 6.92 -3.71
C PHE A 158 10.19 6.25 -4.76
N TYR A 159 8.99 5.83 -4.36
CA TYR A 159 7.94 5.44 -5.29
C TYR A 159 6.55 5.77 -4.73
N PHE A 160 5.54 5.80 -5.59
CA PHE A 160 4.15 5.98 -5.18
C PHE A 160 3.20 5.10 -6.00
N VAL A 161 2.09 4.71 -5.40
CA VAL A 161 0.98 4.00 -6.07
C VAL A 161 -0.33 4.74 -5.83
N SER A 162 -1.24 4.67 -6.79
CA SER A 162 -2.62 5.12 -6.59
C SER A 162 -3.30 4.26 -5.53
N ILE A 163 -4.24 4.85 -4.81
CA ILE A 163 -4.92 4.18 -3.70
C ILE A 163 -5.66 2.90 -4.13
N ASP A 164 -6.13 2.84 -5.37
CA ASP A 164 -6.78 1.64 -5.91
C ASP A 164 -5.80 0.49 -6.17
N LEU A 165 -4.53 0.79 -6.49
CA LEU A 165 -3.47 -0.23 -6.54
C LEU A 165 -3.03 -0.67 -5.15
N ALA A 166 -2.90 0.27 -4.21
CA ALA A 166 -2.61 -0.08 -2.81
C ALA A 166 -3.66 -1.06 -2.27
N SER A 167 -4.94 -0.76 -2.50
CA SER A 167 -6.05 -1.63 -2.12
C SER A 167 -6.01 -2.99 -2.82
N TYR A 168 -5.69 -3.02 -4.13
CA TYR A 168 -5.53 -4.28 -4.87
C TYR A 168 -4.42 -5.16 -4.28
N VAL A 169 -3.21 -4.61 -4.09
CA VAL A 169 -2.06 -5.36 -3.56
C VAL A 169 -2.32 -5.86 -2.14
N ALA A 170 -2.92 -5.03 -1.29
CA ALA A 170 -3.19 -5.37 0.09
C ALA A 170 -4.31 -6.41 0.25
N ARG A 171 -5.43 -6.23 -0.47
CA ARG A 171 -6.69 -6.95 -0.19
C ARG A 171 -7.09 -7.96 -1.25
N THR A 172 -6.68 -7.77 -2.50
CA THR A 172 -7.05 -8.68 -3.59
C THR A 172 -6.03 -9.81 -3.74
N LEU A 173 -4.73 -9.50 -3.61
CA LEU A 173 -3.70 -10.54 -3.59
C LEU A 173 -3.73 -11.29 -2.25
N THR A 174 -3.75 -12.62 -2.31
CA THR A 174 -3.61 -13.45 -1.11
C THR A 174 -2.16 -13.46 -0.63
N PRO A 175 -1.90 -13.76 0.66
CA PRO A 175 -0.52 -13.95 1.14
C PRO A 175 0.26 -15.00 0.33
N GLY A 176 -0.40 -16.09 -0.08
CA GLY A 176 0.22 -17.12 -0.92
C GLY A 176 0.62 -16.62 -2.31
N GLN A 177 -0.22 -15.80 -2.95
CA GLN A 177 0.12 -15.15 -4.22
C GLN A 177 1.29 -14.18 -4.07
N ARG A 178 1.29 -13.35 -3.00
CA ARG A 178 2.41 -12.42 -2.73
C ARG A 178 3.72 -13.16 -2.48
N ARG A 179 3.70 -14.27 -1.73
CA ARG A 179 4.87 -15.13 -1.53
C ARG A 179 5.37 -15.74 -2.84
N TYR A 180 4.46 -16.23 -3.69
CA TYR A 180 4.82 -16.79 -5.00
C TYR A 180 5.48 -15.76 -5.92
N LEU A 181 5.02 -14.51 -5.85
CA LEU A 181 5.53 -13.40 -6.67
C LEU A 181 6.80 -12.74 -6.10
N SER A 182 7.11 -12.99 -4.82
CA SER A 182 8.22 -12.33 -4.13
C SER A 182 9.58 -12.70 -4.73
N ARG A 183 10.42 -11.68 -4.89
CA ARG A 183 11.81 -11.68 -5.31
C ARG A 183 12.77 -11.44 -4.14
N ARG A 184 12.24 -11.31 -2.92
CA ARG A 184 13.00 -10.97 -1.69
C ARG A 184 13.66 -9.58 -1.75
N ILE A 185 13.19 -8.72 -2.64
CA ILE A 185 13.62 -7.32 -2.77
C ILE A 185 12.34 -6.48 -2.76
N GLU A 186 12.16 -5.67 -1.73
CA GLU A 186 10.90 -5.01 -1.39
C GLU A 186 10.24 -4.24 -2.54
N ASP A 187 11.00 -3.37 -3.19
CA ASP A 187 10.53 -2.52 -4.27
C ASP A 187 10.25 -3.33 -5.55
N SER A 188 11.06 -4.34 -5.82
CA SER A 188 10.81 -5.36 -6.86
C SER A 188 9.53 -6.14 -6.61
N ASP A 189 9.27 -6.55 -5.36
CA ASP A 189 8.06 -7.26 -4.94
C ASP A 189 6.81 -6.40 -5.19
N VAL A 190 6.85 -5.13 -4.79
CA VAL A 190 5.75 -4.19 -5.05
C VAL A 190 5.50 -4.03 -6.55
N GLY A 191 6.57 -3.92 -7.36
CA GLY A 191 6.45 -3.91 -8.81
C GLY A 191 5.76 -5.15 -9.36
N ALA A 192 6.18 -6.34 -8.92
CA ALA A 192 5.57 -7.60 -9.30
C ALA A 192 4.08 -7.67 -8.91
N TYR A 193 3.73 -7.22 -7.71
CA TYR A 193 2.34 -7.19 -7.23
C TYR A 193 1.47 -6.21 -8.02
N VAL A 194 1.99 -5.01 -8.32
CA VAL A 194 1.26 -4.01 -9.10
C VAL A 194 1.00 -4.52 -10.51
N HIS A 195 1.97 -5.17 -11.13
CA HIS A 195 1.87 -5.65 -12.51
C HIS A 195 1.01 -6.91 -12.68
N THR A 196 0.54 -7.56 -11.60
CA THR A 196 -0.48 -8.63 -11.70
C THR A 196 -1.89 -8.08 -11.83
N HIS A 197 -2.09 -6.77 -11.71
CA HIS A 197 -3.40 -6.15 -11.85
C HIS A 197 -4.03 -6.47 -13.22
N PRO A 198 -5.30 -6.90 -13.31
CA PRO A 198 -5.92 -7.39 -14.56
C PRO A 198 -6.22 -6.30 -15.60
N ARG A 199 -5.78 -5.06 -15.36
CA ARG A 199 -6.00 -3.90 -16.24
C ARG A 199 -4.70 -3.14 -16.40
N PRO A 200 -4.49 -2.44 -17.53
CA PRO A 200 -3.26 -1.68 -17.78
C PRO A 200 -2.93 -0.71 -16.64
N ILE A 201 -1.66 -0.72 -16.25
CA ILE A 201 -1.05 0.19 -15.28
C ILE A 201 -0.48 1.39 -16.04
N ARG A 202 -0.78 2.59 -15.54
CA ARG A 202 -0.13 3.83 -15.96
C ARG A 202 1.14 4.01 -15.15
N THR A 203 2.29 3.91 -15.80
CA THR A 203 3.58 4.20 -15.17
C THR A 203 3.93 5.67 -15.31
N ILE A 204 4.48 6.27 -14.26
CA ILE A 204 4.99 7.65 -14.25
C ILE A 204 6.49 7.60 -13.92
N ASP A 205 7.31 7.88 -14.93
CA ASP A 205 8.76 7.92 -14.80
C ASP A 205 9.19 9.27 -14.21
N LEU A 206 9.71 9.22 -12.98
CA LEU A 206 10.19 10.38 -12.24
C LEU A 206 11.70 10.62 -12.38
N SER A 207 12.42 9.83 -13.20
CA SER A 207 13.87 9.96 -13.40
C SER A 207 14.32 11.34 -13.90
N LYS A 208 13.42 12.08 -14.57
CA LYS A 208 13.70 13.40 -15.17
C LYS A 208 13.33 14.59 -14.29
N GLY A 209 12.71 14.35 -13.14
CA GLY A 209 12.17 15.37 -12.24
C GLY A 209 12.60 15.10 -10.81
N VAL A 210 13.91 14.95 -10.59
CA VAL A 210 14.48 14.55 -9.30
C VAL A 210 14.15 15.61 -8.23
N PHE A 211 13.12 15.34 -7.43
CA PHE A 211 12.78 16.07 -6.22
C PHE A 211 13.28 15.35 -4.96
N TRP A 212 14.15 14.35 -5.12
CA TRP A 212 14.74 13.62 -4.01
C TRP A 212 16.24 13.48 -4.16
N ARG A 213 16.94 13.35 -3.04
CA ARG A 213 18.37 12.99 -3.02
C ARG A 213 18.55 11.80 -2.10
N HIS A 214 19.09 10.73 -2.66
CA HIS A 214 19.44 9.53 -1.93
C HIS A 214 20.97 9.38 -1.96
N PRO A 215 21.66 9.27 -0.81
CA PRO A 215 23.11 9.08 -0.78
C PRO A 215 23.48 7.75 -1.42
N LEU A 216 24.50 7.74 -2.27
CA LEU A 216 25.04 6.47 -2.79
C LEU A 216 25.71 5.73 -1.63
N LYS A 217 25.60 4.40 -1.61
CA LYS A 217 26.19 3.53 -0.57
C LYS A 217 27.73 3.60 -0.44
N GLU A 218 28.41 4.39 -1.28
CA GLU A 218 29.87 4.56 -1.28
C GLU A 218 30.37 5.61 -0.26
N GLU A 219 29.50 6.27 0.50
CA GLU A 219 29.86 7.25 1.55
C GLU A 219 29.54 6.77 2.99
N ARG A 220 29.86 5.52 3.32
CA ARG A 220 29.88 5.03 4.72
C ARG A 220 31.16 4.28 5.05
#